data_AF-A0AAV8XN10-F1
#
_entry.id   AF-A0AAV8XN10-F1
#
_cell.length_a   1.000
_cell.length_b   1.000
_cell.length_c   1.000
_cell.angle_alpha   90.00
_cell.angle_beta   90.00
_cell.angle_gamma   90.00
#
_symmetry.space_group_name_H-M   'P 1'
#
loop_
_entity.id
_entity.type
_entity.pdbx_description
1 polymer ?
#
loop_
_entity_poly.entity_id
_entity_poly.type
_entity_poly.pdbx_seq_one_letter_code
_entity_poly.pdbx_strand_id
1 'polypeptide(L)'
;MQRSLEQRMATKFCVKLEKSAAETIPMLKKGFGVDCLSDRQIFRWHKAIAEGREDVNDENRVGRPSTSSSDDNVKRVRDLLNTDRRLSVCLISETLDITKTIVHEIVSESLGMRKVCAKLVPKVLTDDQKARRVETCQEVLDAYEVWPKVNSYLK
;
A
#
# COMPACT_ATOMS: atom_id res chain seq x y z
N MET A 1 -8.00 23.63 -1.02
CA MET A 1 -7.89 22.53 -0.03
C MET A 1 -7.55 23.06 1.37
N GLN A 2 -6.54 23.93 1.54
CA GLN A 2 -6.21 24.55 2.85
C GLN A 2 -7.33 25.46 3.42
N ARG A 3 -7.95 26.31 2.61
CA ARG A 3 -8.99 27.26 3.06
C ARG A 3 -10.22 26.60 3.71
N SER A 4 -10.60 25.41 3.26
CA SER A 4 -11.72 24.67 3.86
C SER A 4 -11.36 24.01 5.19
N LEU A 5 -10.07 23.73 5.43
CA LEU A 5 -9.60 23.13 6.67
C LEU A 5 -9.56 24.16 7.80
N GLU A 6 -9.07 25.38 7.52
CA GLU A 6 -9.02 26.49 8.48
C GLU A 6 -10.41 26.83 9.03
N GLN A 7 -11.43 26.90 8.17
CA GLN A 7 -12.81 27.18 8.57
C GLN A 7 -13.45 26.04 9.39
N ARG A 8 -13.06 24.78 9.12
CA ARG A 8 -13.47 23.63 9.95
C ARG A 8 -12.79 23.65 11.32
N MET A 9 -11.52 24.04 11.39
CA MET A 9 -10.83 24.25 12.66
C MET A 9 -11.48 25.38 13.47
N ALA A 10 -11.86 26.48 12.83
CA ALA A 10 -12.61 27.55 13.47
C ALA A 10 -13.99 27.08 13.95
N THR A 11 -14.68 26.22 13.19
CA THR A 11 -15.93 25.58 13.62
C THR A 11 -15.70 24.70 14.86
N LYS A 12 -14.62 23.91 14.88
CA LYS A 12 -14.22 23.08 16.03
C LYS A 12 -13.93 23.93 17.27
N PHE A 13 -13.29 25.08 17.09
CA PHE A 13 -13.05 26.04 18.15
C PHE A 13 -14.36 26.59 18.74
N CYS A 14 -15.33 26.97 17.90
CA CYS A 14 -16.64 27.43 18.36
C CYS A 14 -17.41 26.35 19.13
N VAL A 15 -17.36 25.08 18.71
CA VAL A 15 -17.97 23.97 19.46
C VAL A 15 -17.32 23.80 20.82
N LYS A 16 -15.98 23.90 20.92
CA LYS A 16 -15.26 23.86 22.21
C LYS A 16 -15.59 25.04 23.13
N LEU A 17 -16.01 26.17 22.58
CA LEU A 17 -16.52 27.33 23.33
C LEU A 17 -18.00 27.21 23.68
N GLU A 18 -18.61 26.02 23.50
CA GLU A 18 -20.02 25.74 23.77
C GLU A 18 -20.99 26.65 23.00
N LYS A 19 -20.55 27.18 21.85
CA LYS A 19 -21.39 28.00 20.98
C LYS A 19 -22.32 27.13 20.14
N SER A 20 -23.57 27.58 20.05
CA SER A 20 -24.57 26.94 19.21
C SER A 20 -24.22 27.11 17.72
N ALA A 21 -24.78 26.26 16.86
CA ALA A 21 -24.59 26.40 15.42
C ALA A 21 -25.12 27.74 14.90
N ALA A 22 -26.21 28.25 15.49
CA ALA A 22 -26.81 29.54 15.15
C ALA A 22 -25.90 30.74 15.48
N GLU A 23 -25.03 30.63 16.50
CA GLU A 23 -24.01 31.63 16.82
C GLU A 23 -22.72 31.43 16.00
N THR A 24 -22.39 30.18 15.69
CA THR A 24 -21.15 29.82 14.97
C THR A 24 -21.17 30.30 13.52
N ILE A 25 -22.31 30.18 12.84
CA ILE A 25 -22.50 30.62 11.44
C ILE A 25 -22.20 32.13 11.26
N PRO A 26 -22.81 33.07 12.02
CA PRO A 26 -22.51 34.49 11.87
C PRO A 26 -21.08 34.84 12.30
N MET A 27 -20.49 34.14 13.28
CA MET A 27 -19.08 34.34 13.67
C MET A 27 -18.14 33.97 12.53
N LEU A 28 -18.37 32.84 11.86
CA LEU A 28 -17.60 32.41 10.69
C LEU A 28 -17.80 33.36 9.50
N LYS A 29 -19.03 33.80 9.23
CA LYS A 29 -19.29 34.80 8.18
C LYS A 29 -18.57 36.13 8.44
N LYS A 30 -18.51 36.57 9.70
CA LYS A 30 -17.78 37.78 10.08
C LYS A 30 -16.26 37.61 9.92
N GLY A 31 -15.73 36.43 10.25
CA GLY A 31 -14.28 36.17 10.16
C GLY A 31 -13.77 35.90 8.74
N PHE A 32 -14.55 35.19 7.92
CA PHE A 32 -14.14 34.71 6.59
C PHE A 32 -14.82 35.45 5.42
N GLY A 33 -15.85 36.26 5.70
CA GLY A 33 -16.49 37.11 4.70
C GLY A 33 -17.05 36.35 3.50
N VAL A 34 -16.67 36.79 2.30
CA VAL A 34 -17.13 36.22 1.01
C VAL A 34 -16.63 34.80 0.78
N ASP A 35 -15.50 34.44 1.39
CA ASP A 35 -14.89 33.11 1.26
C ASP A 35 -15.42 32.09 2.27
N CYS A 36 -16.46 32.45 3.04
CA CYS A 36 -17.03 31.58 4.07
C CYS A 36 -17.76 30.36 3.46
N LEU A 37 -17.61 29.20 4.13
CA LEU A 37 -18.38 28.00 3.83
C LEU A 37 -19.89 28.29 3.89
N SER A 38 -20.67 27.56 3.09
CA SER A 38 -22.12 27.69 3.14
C SER A 38 -22.67 27.29 4.52
N ASP A 39 -23.77 27.91 4.94
CA ASP A 39 -24.45 27.65 6.22
C ASP A 39 -24.70 26.15 6.43
N ARG A 40 -25.06 25.43 5.36
CA ARG A 40 -25.29 23.99 5.37
C ARG A 40 -24.01 23.19 5.66
N GLN A 41 -22.87 23.62 5.12
CA GLN A 41 -21.58 22.96 5.38
C GLN A 41 -21.11 23.23 6.81
N ILE A 42 -21.23 24.47 7.29
CA ILE A 42 -20.89 24.85 8.66
C ILE A 42 -21.75 24.06 9.65
N PHE A 43 -23.06 24.01 9.43
CA PHE A 43 -23.98 23.26 10.28
C PHE A 43 -23.65 21.77 10.32
N ARG A 44 -23.35 21.16 9.15
CA ARG A 44 -22.96 19.74 9.07
C ARG A 44 -21.69 19.45 9.89
N TRP A 45 -20.68 20.32 9.79
CA TRP A 45 -19.43 20.18 10.55
C TRP A 45 -19.63 20.45 12.04
N HIS A 46 -20.39 21.47 12.41
CA HIS A 46 -20.72 21.78 13.80
C HIS A 46 -21.43 20.60 14.47
N LYS A 47 -22.46 20.04 13.81
CA LYS A 47 -23.18 18.86 14.28
C LYS A 47 -22.26 17.65 14.45
N ALA A 48 -21.47 17.32 13.42
CA ALA A 48 -20.57 16.16 13.48
C ALA A 48 -19.52 16.28 14.60
N ILE A 49 -18.98 17.48 14.83
CA ILE A 49 -18.01 17.73 15.91
C ILE A 49 -18.69 17.68 17.28
N ALA A 50 -19.90 18.22 17.41
CA ALA A 50 -20.69 18.14 18.63
C ALA A 50 -21.07 16.69 18.98
N GLU A 51 -21.27 15.84 17.98
CA GLU A 51 -21.51 14.39 18.11
C GLU A 51 -20.23 13.58 18.42
N GLY A 52 -19.07 14.23 18.59
CA GLY A 52 -17.83 13.58 19.04
C GLY A 52 -16.78 13.35 17.95
N ARG A 53 -16.95 13.89 16.73
CA ARG A 53 -15.91 13.82 15.69
C ARG A 53 -14.74 14.74 16.01
N GLU A 54 -13.55 14.17 16.19
CA GLU A 54 -12.33 14.94 16.44
C GLU A 54 -11.58 15.35 15.16
N ASP A 55 -11.67 14.58 14.08
CA ASP A 55 -10.92 14.87 12.84
C ASP A 55 -11.65 15.90 11.97
N VAL A 56 -10.89 16.93 11.56
CA VAL A 56 -11.32 18.01 10.66
C VAL A 56 -11.01 17.72 9.20
N ASN A 57 -10.22 16.68 8.93
CA ASN A 57 -9.97 16.22 7.57
C ASN A 57 -11.21 15.54 6.98
N ASP A 58 -11.29 15.54 5.66
CA ASP A 58 -12.28 14.71 4.96
C ASP A 58 -11.97 13.25 5.31
N GLU A 59 -13.01 12.49 5.66
CA GLU A 59 -12.89 11.04 5.76
C GLU A 59 -12.42 10.50 4.41
N ASN A 60 -11.72 9.37 4.45
CA ASN A 60 -11.43 8.60 3.26
C ASN A 60 -12.74 8.40 2.51
N ARG A 61 -12.86 9.04 1.35
CA ARG A 61 -14.01 8.83 0.48
C ARG A 61 -13.93 7.38 0.09
N VAL A 62 -14.91 6.59 0.51
CA VAL A 62 -15.15 5.29 -0.09
C VAL A 62 -15.45 5.63 -1.56
N GLY A 63 -14.46 5.43 -2.42
CA GLY A 63 -14.65 5.58 -3.85
C GLY A 63 -15.68 4.57 -4.34
N ARG A 64 -15.90 4.48 -5.65
CA ARG A 64 -16.56 3.29 -6.18
C ARG A 64 -15.75 2.08 -5.71
N PRO A 65 -16.37 1.10 -5.01
CA PRO A 65 -15.66 -0.14 -4.71
C PRO A 65 -15.18 -0.70 -6.03
N SER A 66 -13.87 -0.82 -6.21
CA SER A 66 -13.31 -1.63 -7.28
C SER A 66 -13.75 -3.07 -6.99
N THR A 67 -14.92 -3.46 -7.51
CA THR A 67 -15.48 -4.82 -7.41
C THR A 67 -14.53 -5.89 -7.98
N SER A 68 -13.43 -5.44 -8.58
CA SER A 68 -12.35 -6.21 -9.15
C SER A 68 -11.37 -6.82 -8.14
N SER A 69 -11.10 -6.14 -7.03
CA SER A 69 -10.06 -6.53 -6.06
C SER A 69 -10.65 -7.15 -4.79
N SER A 70 -11.67 -8.00 -4.95
CA SER A 70 -12.17 -8.81 -3.83
C SER A 70 -11.04 -9.68 -3.28
N ASP A 71 -11.00 -9.86 -1.95
CA ASP A 71 -10.01 -10.70 -1.27
C ASP A 71 -9.93 -12.12 -1.88
N ASP A 72 -11.04 -12.63 -2.42
CA ASP A 72 -11.09 -13.91 -3.13
C ASP A 72 -10.25 -13.90 -4.43
N ASN A 73 -10.41 -12.87 -5.26
CA ASN A 73 -9.63 -12.73 -6.50
C ASN A 73 -8.13 -12.58 -6.18
N VAL A 74 -7.77 -11.84 -5.13
CA VAL A 74 -6.39 -11.69 -4.68
C VAL A 74 -5.80 -13.04 -4.28
N LYS A 75 -6.57 -13.85 -3.54
CA LYS A 75 -6.16 -15.21 -3.14
C LYS A 75 -5.99 -16.12 -4.36
N ARG A 76 -6.94 -16.14 -5.28
CA ARG A 76 -6.89 -16.96 -6.50
C ARG A 76 -5.68 -16.63 -7.37
N VAL A 77 -5.39 -15.34 -7.58
CA VAL A 77 -4.20 -14.89 -8.32
C VAL A 77 -2.91 -15.31 -7.60
N ARG A 78 -2.86 -15.19 -6.27
CA ARG A 78 -1.70 -15.60 -5.46
C ARG A 78 -1.43 -17.10 -5.56
N ASP A 79 -2.47 -17.93 -5.44
CA ASP A 79 -2.35 -19.39 -5.48
C ASP A 79 -1.85 -19.86 -6.86
N LEU A 80 -2.35 -19.24 -7.93
CA LEU A 80 -1.91 -19.53 -9.30
C LEU A 80 -0.43 -19.16 -9.52
N LEU A 81 -0.01 -17.97 -9.04
CA LEU A 81 1.39 -17.54 -9.13
C LEU A 81 2.34 -18.36 -8.25
N ASN A 82 1.86 -18.92 -7.14
CA ASN A 82 2.64 -19.84 -6.31
C ASN A 82 2.89 -21.18 -7.01
N THR A 83 1.97 -21.60 -7.89
CA THR A 83 2.12 -22.81 -8.71
C THR A 83 3.10 -22.57 -9.85
N ASP A 84 2.93 -21.48 -10.60
CA ASP A 84 3.89 -21.08 -11.64
C ASP A 84 4.10 -19.54 -11.65
N ARG A 85 5.29 -19.14 -11.22
CA ARG A 85 5.71 -17.73 -11.17
C ARG A 85 6.01 -17.12 -12.54
N ARG A 86 6.01 -17.91 -13.60
CA ARG A 86 6.33 -17.47 -14.97
C ARG A 86 5.09 -17.09 -15.79
N LEU A 87 3.90 -17.29 -15.25
CA LEU A 87 2.65 -16.98 -15.93
C LEU A 87 2.55 -15.49 -16.27
N SER A 88 2.03 -15.21 -17.46
CA SER A 88 1.77 -13.84 -17.89
C SER A 88 0.46 -13.33 -17.29
N VAL A 89 0.33 -12.01 -17.14
CA VAL A 89 -0.92 -11.37 -16.71
C VAL A 89 -2.09 -11.74 -17.64
N CYS A 90 -1.85 -11.90 -18.94
CA CYS A 90 -2.88 -12.36 -19.89
C CYS A 90 -3.34 -13.78 -19.56
N LEU A 91 -2.41 -14.71 -19.34
CA LEU A 91 -2.75 -16.10 -19.08
C LEU A 91 -3.47 -16.26 -17.74
N ILE A 92 -3.08 -15.50 -16.72
CA ILE A 92 -3.79 -15.45 -15.43
C ILE A 92 -5.21 -14.90 -15.61
N SER A 93 -5.36 -13.85 -16.42
CA SER A 93 -6.65 -13.24 -16.75
C SER A 93 -7.60 -14.24 -17.41
N GLU A 94 -7.11 -14.98 -18.42
CA GLU A 94 -7.88 -16.02 -19.11
C GLU A 94 -8.20 -17.22 -18.20
N THR A 95 -7.26 -17.61 -17.32
CA THR A 95 -7.43 -18.77 -16.43
C THR A 95 -8.46 -18.50 -15.33
N LEU A 96 -8.49 -17.28 -14.80
CA LEU A 96 -9.34 -16.93 -13.66
C LEU A 96 -10.62 -16.20 -14.05
N ASP A 97 -10.79 -15.88 -15.33
CA ASP A 97 -11.86 -15.03 -15.89
C ASP A 97 -11.93 -13.67 -15.19
N ILE A 98 -10.76 -13.04 -15.06
CA ILE A 98 -10.59 -11.73 -14.43
C ILE A 98 -10.01 -10.79 -15.47
N THR A 99 -10.48 -9.54 -15.54
CA THR A 99 -9.93 -8.55 -16.48
C THR A 99 -8.44 -8.34 -16.26
N LYS A 100 -7.66 -8.30 -17.34
CA LYS A 100 -6.20 -8.10 -17.33
C LYS A 100 -5.72 -6.93 -16.45
N THR A 101 -6.44 -5.81 -16.47
CA THR A 101 -6.13 -4.61 -15.67
C THR A 101 -6.15 -4.91 -14.17
N ILE A 102 -7.15 -5.67 -13.75
CA ILE A 102 -7.35 -6.07 -12.35
C ILE A 102 -6.23 -7.02 -11.93
N VAL A 103 -5.91 -8.02 -12.75
CA VAL A 103 -4.80 -8.93 -12.47
C VAL A 103 -3.49 -8.16 -12.32
N HIS A 104 -3.24 -7.18 -13.19
CA HIS A 104 -2.07 -6.32 -13.08
C HIS A 104 -2.03 -5.57 -11.73
N GLU A 105 -3.13 -4.90 -11.37
CA GLU A 105 -3.27 -4.16 -10.10
C GLU A 105 -3.08 -5.08 -8.88
N ILE A 106 -3.70 -6.27 -8.89
CA ILE A 106 -3.51 -7.27 -7.83
C ILE A 106 -2.04 -7.68 -7.72
N VAL A 107 -1.38 -7.99 -8.84
CA VAL A 107 0.02 -8.43 -8.83
C VAL A 107 0.95 -7.32 -8.35
N SER A 108 0.79 -6.08 -8.83
CA SER A 108 1.70 -4.98 -8.50
C SER A 108 1.39 -4.30 -7.16
N GLU A 109 0.12 -4.03 -6.87
CA GLU A 109 -0.29 -3.21 -5.71
C GLU A 109 -0.68 -4.07 -4.53
N SER A 110 -1.51 -5.08 -4.72
CA SER A 110 -2.01 -5.92 -3.61
C SER A 110 -0.99 -6.97 -3.17
N LEU A 111 -0.25 -7.58 -4.11
CA LEU A 111 0.77 -8.59 -3.83
C LEU A 111 2.19 -8.02 -3.76
N GLY A 112 2.40 -6.78 -4.24
CA GLY A 112 3.73 -6.15 -4.24
C GLY A 112 4.75 -6.88 -5.12
N MET A 113 4.31 -7.66 -6.10
CA MET A 113 5.16 -8.45 -6.96
C MET A 113 5.62 -7.65 -8.17
N ARG A 114 6.84 -7.94 -8.62
CA ARG A 114 7.46 -7.32 -9.79
C ARG A 114 8.01 -8.37 -10.72
N LYS A 115 7.90 -8.13 -12.02
CA LYS A 115 8.52 -8.99 -13.02
C LYS A 115 10.04 -8.91 -12.91
N VAL A 116 10.67 -10.07 -12.77
CA VAL A 116 12.14 -10.21 -12.80
C VAL A 116 12.50 -11.08 -13.99
N CYS A 117 13.47 -10.65 -14.80
CA CYS A 117 13.96 -11.44 -15.92
C CYS A 117 14.65 -12.71 -15.42
N ALA A 118 14.40 -13.83 -16.11
CA ALA A 118 15.12 -15.07 -15.84
C ALA A 118 16.63 -14.87 -16.08
N LYS A 119 17.46 -15.49 -15.23
CA LYS A 119 18.91 -15.53 -15.43
C LYS A 119 19.26 -16.70 -16.33
N LEU A 120 20.21 -16.49 -17.25
CA LEU A 120 20.77 -17.57 -18.04
C LEU A 120 21.58 -18.50 -17.13
N VAL A 121 21.32 -19.80 -17.22
CA VAL A 121 22.09 -20.83 -16.50
C VAL A 121 22.95 -21.56 -17.53
N PRO A 122 24.29 -21.66 -17.33
CA PRO A 122 25.20 -22.25 -18.32
C PRO A 122 24.88 -23.70 -18.72
N LYS A 123 24.32 -24.48 -17.78
CA LYS A 123 23.97 -25.88 -18.01
C LYS A 123 22.87 -26.32 -17.05
N VAL A 124 21.94 -27.15 -17.55
CA VAL A 124 21.00 -27.89 -16.70
C VAL A 124 21.73 -29.09 -16.10
N LEU A 125 21.95 -29.07 -14.79
CA LEU A 125 22.68 -30.11 -14.08
C LEU A 125 21.77 -31.29 -13.73
N THR A 126 22.30 -32.51 -13.83
CA THR A 126 21.68 -33.71 -13.25
C THR A 126 21.80 -33.68 -11.73
N ASP A 127 21.01 -34.51 -11.05
CA ASP A 127 21.03 -34.51 -9.57
C ASP A 127 22.39 -34.99 -9.01
N ASP A 128 23.03 -35.98 -9.64
CA ASP A 128 24.40 -36.40 -9.31
C ASP A 128 25.44 -35.29 -9.52
N GLN A 129 25.24 -34.43 -10.52
CA GLN A 129 26.12 -33.29 -10.77
C GLN A 129 25.92 -32.19 -9.72
N LYS A 130 24.68 -31.98 -9.26
CA LYS A 130 24.38 -31.04 -8.17
C LYS A 130 24.98 -31.54 -6.85
N ALA A 131 24.82 -32.82 -6.54
CA ALA A 131 25.33 -33.42 -5.30
C ALA A 131 26.86 -33.29 -5.22
N ARG A 132 27.59 -33.72 -6.26
CA ARG A 132 29.05 -33.55 -6.33
C ARG A 132 29.48 -32.10 -6.21
N ARG A 133 28.75 -31.18 -6.84
CA ARG A 133 29.07 -29.75 -6.76
C ARG A 133 28.94 -29.21 -5.33
N VAL A 134 27.93 -29.65 -4.58
CA VAL A 134 27.76 -29.27 -3.16
C VAL A 134 28.89 -29.85 -2.31
N GLU A 135 29.20 -31.14 -2.48
CA GLU A 135 30.29 -31.84 -1.77
C GLU A 135 31.64 -31.14 -1.98
N THR A 136 32.05 -30.91 -3.23
CA THR A 136 33.31 -30.22 -3.53
C THR A 136 33.33 -28.80 -2.97
N CYS A 137 32.21 -28.06 -3.01
CA CYS A 137 32.16 -26.74 -2.40
C CYS A 137 32.31 -26.79 -0.87
N GLN A 138 31.77 -27.82 -0.22
CA GLN A 138 31.90 -28.00 1.22
C GLN A 138 33.35 -28.33 1.60
N GLU A 139 34.00 -29.25 0.89
CA GLU A 139 35.43 -29.56 1.10
C GLU A 139 36.33 -28.33 0.99
N VAL A 140 36.07 -27.48 -0.01
CA VAL A 140 36.80 -26.21 -0.20
C VAL A 140 36.54 -25.25 0.95
N LEU A 141 35.30 -25.18 1.45
CA LEU A 141 34.93 -24.31 2.56
C LEU A 141 35.60 -24.78 3.87
N ASP A 142 35.53 -26.08 4.17
CA ASP A 142 36.15 -26.68 5.35
C ASP A 142 37.66 -26.48 5.33
N ALA A 143 38.30 -26.68 4.17
CA ALA A 143 39.71 -26.41 3.98
C ALA A 143 40.05 -24.93 4.20
N TYR A 144 39.19 -24.00 3.76
CA TYR A 144 39.38 -22.56 3.99
C TYR A 144 39.23 -22.18 5.46
N GLU A 145 38.35 -22.83 6.21
CA GLU A 145 38.16 -22.58 7.65
C GLU A 145 39.33 -23.07 8.49
N VAL A 146 39.92 -24.22 8.12
CA VAL A 146 41.11 -24.78 8.76
C VAL A 146 42.39 -24.06 8.32
N TRP A 147 42.37 -23.41 7.15
CA TRP A 147 43.53 -22.68 6.65
C TRP A 147 43.93 -21.56 7.62
N PRO A 148 45.21 -21.49 8.05
CA PRO A 148 45.65 -20.43 8.94
C PRO A 148 45.38 -19.10 8.24
N LYS A 149 44.49 -18.28 8.80
CA LYS A 149 44.31 -16.90 8.34
C LYS A 149 45.57 -16.14 8.70
N VAL A 150 46.57 -16.19 7.83
CA VAL A 150 47.81 -15.43 7.96
C VAL A 150 47.46 -13.97 7.73
N ASN A 151 47.04 -13.30 8.80
CA ASN A 151 46.87 -11.87 8.83
C ASN A 151 48.24 -11.25 9.11
N SER A 152 49.09 -11.10 8.09
CA SER A 152 50.43 -10.55 8.29
C SER A 152 50.90 -9.53 7.25
N TYR A 153 50.06 -9.05 6.33
CA TYR A 153 50.52 -8.09 5.31
C TYR A 153 49.55 -6.95 5.03
N LEU A 154 49.04 -6.29 6.08
CA LEU A 154 48.55 -4.90 6.00
C LEU A 154 48.85 -4.19 7.33
N LYS A 155 50.10 -3.73 7.49
CA LYS A 155 50.48 -2.59 8.32
C LYS A 155 51.24 -1.62 7.44
#